data_AF-A0A2N1AN54-F1
#
_entry.id   AF-A0A2N1AN54-F1
#
_cell.length_a   1.000
_cell.length_b   1.000
_cell.length_c   1.000
_cell.angle_alpha   90.00
_cell.angle_beta   90.00
_cell.angle_gamma   90.00
#
_symmetry.space_group_name_H-M   'P 1'
#
loop_
_entity.id
_entity.type
_entity.pdbx_description
1 polymer ?
#
loop_
_entity_poly.entity_id
_entity_poly.type
_entity_poly.pdbx_seq_one_letter_code
_entity_poly.pdbx_strand_id
1 'polypeptide(L)'
;AGLVGLWLLLGAGASLVMTPTGRLLKRSCQPEERPALFAAQFSLSHSCWLVTYPLAGWLGVNLGLTGTFALLGTVALAATGLAALIWHAHDPMALEHEHAAQSHTHLHYHDEHHQHEHEGWEGPEPHRHSHHHSPGSHGHVFVIDDHHSHWPS
;
A
#
# COMPACT_ATOMS: atom_id res chain seq x y z
N ALA A 1 -1.95 1.08 38.51
CA ALA A 1 -2.46 2.10 37.58
C ALA A 1 -1.59 2.22 36.31
N GLY A 2 -0.29 2.54 36.43
CA GLY A 2 0.59 2.78 35.26
C GLY A 2 0.70 1.62 34.25
N LEU A 3 0.88 0.38 34.71
CA LEU A 3 0.97 -0.81 33.84
C LEU A 3 -0.30 -1.07 33.02
N VAL A 4 -1.48 -0.86 33.61
CA VAL A 4 -2.77 -1.03 32.90
C VAL A 4 -2.93 0.04 31.83
N GLY A 5 -2.56 1.29 32.14
CA GLY A 5 -2.56 2.38 31.17
C GLY A 5 -1.61 2.09 29.99
N LEU A 6 -0.40 1.60 30.27
CA LEU A 6 0.55 1.22 29.23
C LEU A 6 0.01 0.08 28.34
N TRP A 7 -0.59 -0.95 28.95
CA TRP A 7 -1.21 -2.05 28.22
C TRP A 7 -2.32 -1.57 27.28
N LEU A 8 -3.19 -0.67 27.76
CA LEU A 8 -4.24 -0.07 26.95
C LEU A 8 -3.66 0.75 25.78
N LEU A 9 -2.62 1.55 26.02
CA LEU A 9 -1.97 2.34 24.97
C LEU A 9 -1.34 1.45 23.89
N LEU A 10 -0.64 0.37 24.29
CA LEU A 10 -0.06 -0.58 23.35
C LEU A 10 -1.14 -1.31 22.54
N GLY A 11 -2.23 -1.73 23.18
CA GLY A 11 -3.36 -2.37 22.52
C GLY A 11 -4.09 -1.44 21.55
N ALA A 12 -4.28 -0.18 21.92
CA ALA A 12 -4.85 0.84 21.04
C ALA A 12 -3.95 1.08 19.82
N GLY A 13 -2.64 1.23 20.03
CA GLY A 13 -1.66 1.38 18.95
C GLY A 13 -1.66 0.19 17.99
N ALA A 14 -1.63 -1.04 18.52
CA ALA A 14 -1.71 -2.25 17.70
C ALA A 14 -3.01 -2.29 16.88
N SER A 15 -4.15 -1.92 17.48
CA SER A 15 -5.44 -1.89 16.79
C SER A 15 -5.47 -0.83 15.68
N LEU A 16 -4.92 0.36 15.94
CA LEU A 16 -4.80 1.43 14.96
C LEU A 16 -3.92 1.06 13.76
N VAL A 17 -2.99 0.12 13.92
CA VAL A 17 -2.21 -0.43 12.80
C VAL A 17 -2.99 -1.56 12.11
N MET A 18 -3.44 -2.57 12.84
CA MET A 18 -3.99 -3.80 12.25
C MET A 18 -5.33 -3.57 11.54
N THR A 19 -6.23 -2.75 12.09
CA THR A 19 -7.59 -2.54 11.55
C THR A 19 -7.61 -1.83 10.19
N PRO A 20 -6.85 -0.73 9.95
CA PRO A 20 -6.85 -0.06 8.66
C PRO A 20 -5.88 -0.67 7.64
N THR A 21 -4.84 -1.42 8.05
CA THR A 21 -3.81 -1.94 7.12
C THR A 21 -4.40 -2.63 5.90
N GLY A 22 -5.35 -3.56 6.09
CA GLY A 22 -5.97 -4.26 4.97
C GLY A 22 -6.83 -3.37 4.07
N ARG A 23 -7.43 -2.31 4.61
CA ARG A 23 -8.17 -1.31 3.82
C ARG A 23 -7.23 -0.40 3.04
N LEU A 24 -6.12 -0.02 3.66
CA LEU A 24 -5.07 0.77 3.04
C LEU A 24 -4.47 0.05 1.83
N LEU A 25 -4.04 -1.20 2.02
CA LEU A 25 -3.49 -2.01 0.93
C LEU A 25 -4.47 -2.13 -0.24
N LYS A 26 -5.75 -2.40 0.03
CA LYS A 26 -6.78 -2.52 -1.01
C LYS A 26 -7.05 -1.21 -1.76
N ARG A 27 -6.87 -0.06 -1.11
CA ARG A 27 -6.99 1.26 -1.76
C ARG A 27 -5.79 1.56 -2.64
N SER A 28 -4.61 1.03 -2.30
CA SER A 28 -3.35 1.27 -2.99
C SER A 28 -3.02 0.23 -4.07
N CYS A 29 -3.97 -0.57 -4.54
CA CYS A 29 -3.72 -1.56 -5.60
C CYS A 29 -4.94 -1.96 -6.41
N GLN A 30 -4.69 -2.42 -7.63
CA GLN A 30 -5.68 -3.06 -8.48
C GLN A 30 -6.14 -4.40 -7.89
N PRO A 31 -7.38 -4.86 -8.14
CA PRO A 31 -7.89 -6.12 -7.62
C PRO A 31 -7.00 -7.35 -7.88
N GLU A 32 -6.35 -7.39 -9.04
CA GLU A 32 -5.50 -8.48 -9.51
C GLU A 32 -4.16 -8.55 -8.77
N GLU A 33 -3.67 -7.42 -8.26
CA GLU A 33 -2.36 -7.29 -7.60
C GLU A 33 -2.43 -7.51 -6.09
N ARG A 34 -3.63 -7.49 -5.50
CA ARG A 34 -3.86 -7.67 -4.06
C ARG A 34 -3.07 -8.84 -3.47
N PRO A 35 -3.07 -10.07 -4.05
CA PRO A 35 -2.34 -11.19 -3.45
C PRO A 35 -0.84 -10.92 -3.30
N ALA A 36 -0.21 -10.28 -4.29
CA ALA A 36 1.21 -9.96 -4.25
C ALA A 36 1.53 -8.91 -3.18
N LEU A 37 0.73 -7.86 -3.07
CA LEU A 37 0.94 -6.81 -2.06
C LEU A 37 0.66 -7.27 -0.64
N PHE A 38 -0.36 -8.10 -0.42
CA PHE A 38 -0.58 -8.73 0.89
C PHE A 38 0.58 -9.67 1.27
N ALA A 39 1.13 -10.42 0.31
CA ALA A 39 2.32 -11.26 0.55
C ALA A 39 3.57 -10.41 0.87
N ALA A 40 3.76 -9.29 0.18
CA ALA A 40 4.85 -8.35 0.46
C ALA A 40 4.72 -7.73 1.86
N GLN A 41 3.53 -7.27 2.24
CA GLN A 41 3.26 -6.71 3.57
C GLN A 41 3.44 -7.75 4.68
N PHE A 42 2.98 -8.98 4.46
CA PHE A 42 3.22 -10.09 5.37
C PHE A 42 4.73 -10.31 5.56
N SER A 43 5.47 -10.46 4.46
CA SER A 43 6.91 -10.71 4.48
C SER A 43 7.68 -9.60 5.18
N LEU A 44 7.39 -8.34 4.85
CA LEU A 44 8.02 -7.17 5.47
C LEU A 44 7.79 -7.13 6.98
N SER A 45 6.55 -7.39 7.42
CA SER A 45 6.21 -7.42 8.85
C SER A 45 7.00 -8.49 9.60
N HIS A 46 7.18 -9.67 8.98
CA HIS A 46 7.97 -10.76 9.55
C HIS A 46 9.47 -10.45 9.58
N SER A 47 9.99 -9.81 8.53
CA SER A 47 11.37 -9.32 8.53
C SER A 47 11.59 -8.31 9.66
N CYS A 48 10.64 -7.40 9.90
CA CYS A 48 10.70 -6.49 11.04
C CYS A 48 10.72 -7.24 12.38
N TRP A 49 9.88 -8.27 12.57
CA TRP A 49 9.90 -9.10 13.79
C TRP A 49 11.21 -9.85 13.96
N LEU A 50 11.74 -10.43 12.87
CA LEU A 50 13.00 -11.16 12.87
C LEU A 50 14.16 -10.30 13.36
N VAL A 51 14.15 -9.00 13.05
CA VAL A 51 15.18 -8.05 13.51
C VAL A 51 14.90 -7.55 14.93
N THR A 52 13.66 -7.11 15.19
CA THR A 52 13.31 -6.43 16.44
C THR A 52 13.27 -7.37 17.65
N TYR A 53 12.95 -8.65 17.46
CA TYR A 53 12.90 -9.62 18.56
C TYR A 53 14.28 -9.91 19.18
N PRO A 54 15.31 -10.30 18.39
CA PRO A 54 16.67 -10.45 18.92
C PRO A 54 17.22 -9.14 19.49
N LEU A 55 16.95 -8.02 18.82
CA LEU A 55 17.39 -6.70 19.27
C LEU A 55 16.78 -6.35 20.63
N ALA A 56 15.48 -6.55 20.82
CA ALA A 56 14.81 -6.31 22.10
C ALA A 56 15.36 -7.21 23.22
N GLY A 57 15.65 -8.48 22.92
CA GLY A 57 16.29 -9.40 23.87
C GLY A 57 17.68 -8.93 24.27
N TRP A 58 18.53 -8.59 23.29
CA TRP A 58 19.88 -8.10 23.52
C TRP A 58 19.89 -6.77 24.29
N LEU A 59 19.06 -5.81 23.89
CA LEU A 59 18.91 -4.54 24.60
C LEU A 59 18.36 -4.74 26.02
N GLY A 60 17.43 -5.68 26.21
CA GLY A 60 16.86 -5.99 27.52
C GLY A 60 17.91 -6.43 28.53
N VAL A 61 18.91 -7.20 28.07
CA VAL A 61 20.06 -7.63 28.91
C VAL A 61 21.01 -6.47 29.20
N ASN A 62 21.30 -5.61 28.21
CA ASN A 62 22.33 -4.58 28.33
C ASN A 62 21.83 -3.25 28.96
N LEU A 63 20.58 -2.86 28.69
CA LEU A 63 19.98 -1.59 29.09
C LEU A 63 18.85 -1.76 30.12
N GLY A 64 18.46 -3.00 30.44
CA GLY A 64 17.28 -3.30 31.22
C GLY A 64 15.97 -3.05 30.46
N LEU A 65 14.85 -3.45 31.08
CA LEU A 65 13.53 -3.35 30.46
C LEU A 65 13.13 -1.88 30.20
N THR A 66 13.29 -1.00 31.18
CA THR A 66 12.89 0.41 31.05
C THR A 66 13.66 1.12 29.93
N GLY A 67 14.98 0.95 29.85
CA GLY A 67 15.80 1.54 28.79
C GLY A 67 15.43 1.00 27.41
N THR A 68 15.18 -0.31 27.31
CA THR A 68 14.76 -0.96 26.06
C THR A 68 13.39 -0.45 25.58
N PHE A 69 12.40 -0.35 26.48
CA PHE A 69 11.09 0.21 26.16
C PHE A 69 11.18 1.68 25.73
N ALA A 70 11.97 2.50 26.41
CA ALA A 70 12.16 3.90 26.05
C ALA A 70 12.78 4.05 24.66
N LEU A 71 13.81 3.26 24.34
CA LEU A 71 14.48 3.29 23.04
C LEU A 71 13.53 2.83 21.91
N LEU A 72 12.94 1.64 22.03
CA LEU A 72 12.04 1.11 21.00
C LEU A 72 10.77 1.96 20.85
N GLY A 73 10.25 2.50 21.97
CA GLY A 73 9.14 3.45 21.95
C GLY A 73 9.48 4.74 21.20
N THR A 74 10.69 5.28 21.39
CA THR A 74 11.16 6.46 20.65
C THR A 74 11.28 6.17 19.15
N VAL A 75 11.80 5.00 18.77
CA VAL A 75 11.86 4.57 17.36
C VAL A 75 10.46 4.47 16.76
N ALA A 76 9.49 3.87 17.48
CA ALA A 76 8.11 3.76 17.02
C ALA A 76 7.44 5.14 16.86
N LEU A 77 7.66 6.06 17.80
CA LEU A 77 7.16 7.43 17.71
C LEU A 77 7.79 8.20 16.54
N ALA A 78 9.10 8.07 16.34
CA ALA A 78 9.80 8.70 15.22
C ALA A 78 9.29 8.17 13.87
N ALA A 79 9.11 6.86 13.74
CA ALA A 79 8.54 6.25 12.53
C ALA A 79 7.10 6.72 12.28
N THR A 80 6.29 6.84 13.34
CA THR A 80 4.92 7.36 13.25
C THR A 80 4.89 8.83 12.84
N GLY A 81 5.78 9.65 13.42
CA GLY A 81 5.93 11.06 13.04
C GLY A 81 6.38 11.21 11.60
N LEU A 82 7.36 10.42 11.16
CA LEU A 82 7.83 10.41 9.77
C LEU A 82 6.71 10.00 8.81
N ALA A 83 5.94 8.96 9.15
CA ALA A 83 4.78 8.55 8.37
C ALA A 83 3.76 9.69 8.28
N ALA A 84 3.44 10.37 9.38
CA ALA A 84 2.51 11.51 9.38
C ALA A 84 3.01 12.71 8.56
N LEU A 85 4.33 12.90 8.44
CA LEU A 85 4.94 13.97 7.64
C LEU A 85 4.98 13.65 6.14
N ILE A 86 5.28 12.40 5.78
CA ILE A 86 5.37 11.95 4.39
C ILE A 86 3.98 11.66 3.80
N TRP A 87 3.00 11.35 4.65
CA TRP A 87 1.64 11.04 4.20
C TRP A 87 0.95 12.27 3.63
N HIS A 88 0.61 12.23 2.34
CA HIS A 88 -0.16 13.28 1.69
C HIS A 88 -1.63 13.19 2.17
N ALA A 89 -2.04 14.15 3.00
CA ALA A 89 -3.42 14.20 3.52
C ALA A 89 -4.47 14.51 2.44
N HIS A 90 -4.06 15.17 1.36
CA HIS A 90 -4.87 15.37 0.15
C HIS A 90 -4.50 14.29 -0.87
N ASP A 91 -5.19 13.15 -0.76
CA ASP A 91 -5.13 12.05 -1.73
C ASP A 91 -6.55 11.88 -2.33
N PRO A 92 -6.88 12.63 -3.40
CA PRO A 92 -8.16 12.51 -4.09
C PRO A 92 -8.28 11.10 -4.66
N MET A 93 -9.40 10.43 -4.39
CA MET A 93 -9.62 9.06 -4.86
C MET A 93 -9.61 8.91 -6.39
N ALA A 94 -9.85 9.98 -7.14
CA ALA A 94 -9.73 10.01 -8.59
C ALA A 94 -8.93 11.24 -8.98
N LEU A 95 -7.86 11.04 -9.74
CA LEU A 95 -7.05 12.12 -10.30
C LEU A 95 -7.31 12.17 -11.80
N GLU A 96 -7.79 13.32 -12.30
CA GLU A 96 -7.78 13.59 -13.73
C GLU A 96 -6.33 13.73 -14.19
N HIS A 97 -5.94 12.93 -15.18
CA HIS A 97 -4.62 13.02 -15.79
C HIS A 97 -4.66 12.69 -17.28
N GLU A 98 -3.67 13.23 -18.01
CA GLU A 98 -3.51 12.99 -19.44
C GLU A 98 -2.54 11.83 -19.67
N HIS A 99 -2.97 10.85 -20.48
CA HIS A 99 -2.06 9.83 -20.99
C HIS A 99 -1.53 10.23 -22.37
N ALA A 100 -0.23 10.04 -22.58
CA ALA A 100 0.33 9.94 -23.92
C ALA A 100 -0.16 8.63 -24.58
N ALA A 101 -0.14 8.58 -25.91
CA ALA A 101 -0.51 7.38 -26.64
C ALA A 101 0.34 6.19 -26.19
N GLN A 102 -0.30 5.11 -25.74
CA GLN A 102 0.40 3.95 -25.20
C GLN A 102 -0.27 2.66 -25.68
N SER A 103 0.57 1.71 -26.09
CA SER A 103 0.14 0.34 -26.38
C SER A 103 0.43 -0.53 -25.17
N HIS A 104 -0.59 -1.23 -24.66
CA HIS A 104 -0.45 -2.07 -23.48
C HIS A 104 -1.38 -3.28 -23.53
N THR A 105 -1.24 -4.18 -22.57
CA THR A 105 -2.04 -5.41 -22.46
C THR A 105 -2.53 -5.57 -21.02
N HIS A 106 -3.83 -5.51 -20.81
CA HIS A 106 -4.47 -5.79 -19.54
C HIS A 106 -5.79 -6.55 -19.77
N LEU A 107 -6.39 -7.08 -18.70
CA LEU A 107 -7.72 -7.71 -18.77
C LEU A 107 -8.75 -6.58 -18.90
N HIS A 108 -9.42 -6.45 -20.05
CA HIS A 108 -10.33 -5.33 -20.31
C HIS A 108 -11.79 -5.79 -20.38
N TYR A 109 -12.68 -4.84 -20.09
CA TYR A 109 -14.13 -4.93 -20.20
C TYR A 109 -14.59 -3.76 -21.07
N HIS A 110 -15.59 -3.93 -21.93
CA HIS A 110 -16.13 -2.82 -22.72
C HIS A 110 -16.96 -1.89 -21.84
N ASP A 111 -16.33 -0.84 -21.34
CA ASP A 111 -16.99 0.30 -20.72
C ASP A 111 -16.99 1.52 -21.66
N GLU A 112 -17.41 2.68 -21.15
CA GLU A 112 -17.48 3.93 -21.90
C GLU A 112 -16.13 4.38 -22.47
N HIS A 113 -15.02 3.95 -21.86
CA HIS A 113 -13.64 4.30 -22.24
C HIS A 113 -12.95 3.24 -23.11
N HIS A 114 -13.54 2.04 -23.26
CA HIS A 114 -12.95 0.89 -23.96
C HIS A 114 -13.81 0.41 -25.14
N GLN A 115 -14.32 1.33 -25.95
CA GLN A 115 -15.03 0.99 -27.19
C GLN A 115 -14.07 0.92 -28.37
N HIS A 116 -13.66 -0.30 -28.75
CA HIS A 116 -12.95 -0.59 -30.00
C HIS A 116 -13.53 -1.84 -30.66
N GLU A 117 -13.33 -1.99 -31.98
CA GLU A 117 -13.75 -3.18 -32.71
C GLU A 117 -12.76 -4.33 -32.52
N HIS A 118 -13.28 -5.55 -32.50
CA HIS A 118 -12.51 -6.79 -32.33
C HIS A 118 -12.29 -7.44 -33.70
N GLU A 119 -11.11 -8.04 -33.89
CA GLU A 119 -10.76 -8.75 -35.12
C GLU A 119 -11.24 -10.21 -35.11
N GLY A 120 -11.76 -10.70 -33.98
CA GLY A 120 -12.49 -11.96 -33.82
C GLY A 120 -11.66 -13.12 -33.25
N TRP A 121 -10.37 -12.92 -32.93
CA TRP A 121 -9.50 -13.94 -32.32
C TRP A 121 -9.44 -13.87 -30.79
N GLU A 122 -10.00 -12.82 -30.18
CA GLU A 122 -9.71 -12.39 -28.81
C GLU A 122 -10.41 -13.25 -27.75
N GLY A 123 -11.46 -13.97 -28.15
CA GLY A 123 -12.25 -14.83 -27.27
C GLY A 123 -13.38 -14.10 -26.54
N PRO A 124 -14.12 -14.81 -25.66
CA PRO A 124 -15.23 -14.22 -24.90
C PRO A 124 -14.74 -13.26 -23.81
N GLU A 125 -15.53 -12.23 -23.50
CA GLU A 125 -15.25 -11.29 -22.41
C GLU A 125 -15.37 -11.92 -21.01
N PRO A 126 -14.54 -11.50 -20.03
CA PRO A 126 -13.40 -10.59 -20.17
C PRO A 126 -12.16 -11.30 -20.73
N HIS A 127 -11.40 -10.60 -21.58
CA HIS A 127 -10.21 -11.15 -22.23
C HIS A 127 -9.04 -10.15 -22.22
N ARG A 128 -7.87 -10.62 -22.67
CA ARG A 128 -6.61 -9.88 -22.61
C ARG A 128 -5.93 -9.90 -23.97
N HIS A 129 -5.70 -8.72 -24.52
CA HIS A 129 -4.92 -8.54 -25.74
C HIS A 129 -4.19 -7.19 -25.74
N SER A 130 -3.26 -7.05 -26.68
CA SER A 130 -2.61 -5.77 -26.93
C SER A 130 -3.58 -4.83 -27.61
N HIS A 131 -3.75 -3.63 -27.05
CA HIS A 131 -4.53 -2.57 -27.65
C HIS A 131 -3.80 -1.22 -27.50
N HIS A 132 -4.16 -0.27 -28.35
CA HIS A 132 -3.52 1.05 -28.42
C HIS A 132 -4.51 2.12 -27.99
N HIS A 133 -4.14 2.93 -27.00
CA HIS A 133 -4.90 4.10 -26.59
C HIS A 133 -4.36 5.36 -27.24
N SER A 134 -5.24 6.16 -27.81
CA SER A 134 -4.92 7.52 -28.26
C SER A 134 -4.72 8.45 -27.06
N PRO A 135 -4.02 9.58 -27.20
CA PRO A 135 -3.86 10.52 -26.10
C PRO A 135 -5.22 11.02 -25.61
N GLY A 136 -5.44 11.02 -24.30
CA GLY A 136 -6.73 11.40 -23.72
C GLY A 136 -6.64 11.73 -22.23
N SER A 137 -7.47 12.67 -21.79
CA SER A 137 -7.67 12.98 -20.37
C SER A 137 -8.77 12.09 -19.81
N HIS A 138 -8.46 11.34 -18.76
CA HIS A 138 -9.45 10.57 -18.02
C HIS A 138 -9.13 10.55 -16.52
N GLY A 139 -10.13 10.25 -15.70
CA GLY A 139 -10.01 10.22 -14.24
C GLY A 139 -10.33 8.83 -13.69
N HIS A 140 -9.35 8.22 -13.04
CA HIS A 140 -9.54 6.93 -12.35
C HIS A 140 -8.78 6.92 -11.02
N VAL A 141 -9.00 5.87 -10.22
CA VAL A 141 -8.27 5.67 -8.97
C VAL A 141 -6.80 5.50 -9.25
N PHE A 142 -5.99 6.46 -8.83
CA PHE A 142 -4.56 6.44 -9.05
C PHE A 142 -3.90 5.40 -8.13
N VAL A 143 -3.22 4.44 -8.73
CA VAL A 143 -2.47 3.37 -8.06
C VAL A 143 -1.08 3.33 -8.68
N ILE A 144 -0.05 3.03 -7.90
CA ILE A 144 1.29 2.82 -8.47
C ILE A 144 1.32 1.47 -9.18
N ASP A 145 1.36 1.50 -10.51
CA ASP A 145 1.40 0.33 -11.38
C ASP A 145 2.39 0.53 -12.56
N ASP A 146 2.32 -0.33 -13.57
CA ASP A 146 3.18 -0.27 -14.76
C ASP A 146 2.98 1.02 -15.59
N HIS A 147 1.84 1.67 -15.47
CA HIS A 147 1.50 2.92 -16.16
C HIS A 147 1.83 4.13 -15.29
N HIS A 148 1.74 3.99 -13.97
CA HIS A 148 1.93 5.05 -12.99
C HIS A 148 3.05 4.70 -12.00
N SER A 149 4.30 4.74 -12.46
CA SER A 149 5.47 4.39 -11.62
C SER A 149 5.75 5.35 -10.46
N HIS A 150 5.15 6.54 -10.45
CA HIS A 150 5.36 7.57 -9.45
C HIS A 150 4.06 8.31 -9.14
N TRP A 151 3.96 8.81 -7.91
CA TRP A 151 2.84 9.66 -7.52
C TRP A 151 2.95 11.03 -8.23
N PRO A 152 1.85 11.62 -8.71
CA PRO A 152 1.90 12.93 -9.35
C PRO A 152 2.32 14.00 -8.33
N SER A 153 3.29 14.82 -8.72
CA SER A 153 3.87 15.90 -7.91
C SER A 153 3.09 17.20 -7.99
#